data_AF-A0A225DEA3-F1
#
_entry.id   AF-A0A225DEA3-F1
#
_cell.length_a   1.000
_cell.length_b   1.000
_cell.length_c   1.000
_cell.angle_alpha   90.00
_cell.angle_beta   90.00
_cell.angle_gamma   90.00
#
_symmetry.space_group_name_H-M   'P 1'
#
loop_
_entity.id
_entity.type
_entity.pdbx_description
1 polymer ?
#
loop_
_entity_poly.entity_id
_entity_poly.type
_entity_poly.pdbx_seq_one_letter_code
_entity_poly.pdbx_strand_id
1 'polypeptide(L)'
;MNRTLLTLIVAAAVSAWASAQNTAPGPIAADQLKLLQGNRTLLEHLLDHSLKVSSAGTALERAEECRRTAVTIGDELKSAAEDPSPNADRVAELSEHVATVVRDGLTPTLSEARRQIHPGSPDFERLEKEQKLVKSELAKVQQWIPSEGKVAQSPKVKDARGKLAAAVEELQK
;
A
#
# COMPACT_ATOMS: atom_id res chain seq x y z
N MET A 1 -38.94 -6.86 45.08
CA MET A 1 -37.84 -7.85 44.93
C MET A 1 -37.73 -8.47 43.52
N ASN A 2 -38.76 -8.45 42.66
CA ASN A 2 -38.66 -9.07 41.32
C ASN A 2 -37.89 -8.25 40.27
N ARG A 3 -37.80 -6.92 40.45
CA ARG A 3 -37.11 -6.02 39.50
C ARG A 3 -35.58 -6.13 39.56
N THR A 4 -35.02 -6.34 40.74
CA THR A 4 -33.56 -6.51 40.95
C THR A 4 -33.07 -7.85 40.41
N LEU A 5 -33.91 -8.88 40.44
CA LEU A 5 -33.60 -10.20 39.88
C LEU A 5 -33.58 -10.17 38.34
N LEU A 6 -34.54 -9.47 37.72
CA LEU A 6 -34.61 -9.30 36.27
C LEU A 6 -33.41 -8.51 35.71
N THR A 7 -32.96 -7.47 36.41
CA THR A 7 -31.76 -6.72 36.00
C THR A 7 -30.48 -7.56 36.10
N LEU A 8 -30.37 -8.43 37.11
CA LEU A 8 -29.20 -9.32 37.26
C LEU A 8 -29.13 -10.39 36.16
N ILE A 9 -30.27 -10.95 35.77
CA ILE A 9 -30.35 -11.96 34.70
C ILE A 9 -30.00 -11.34 33.34
N VAL A 10 -30.51 -10.13 33.05
CA VAL A 10 -30.18 -9.42 31.81
C VAL A 10 -28.71 -9.04 31.77
N ALA A 11 -28.13 -8.56 32.88
CA ALA A 11 -26.71 -8.25 32.95
C ALA A 11 -25.85 -9.50 32.70
N ALA A 12 -26.17 -10.64 33.33
CA ALA A 12 -25.45 -11.90 33.13
C ALA A 12 -25.55 -12.43 31.70
N ALA A 13 -26.71 -12.30 31.06
CA ALA A 13 -26.91 -12.71 29.67
C ALA A 13 -26.10 -11.86 28.69
N VAL A 14 -25.98 -10.55 28.92
CA VAL A 14 -25.16 -9.65 28.10
C VAL A 14 -23.67 -9.92 28.29
N SER A 15 -23.21 -10.19 29.52
CA SER A 15 -21.81 -10.55 29.79
C SER A 15 -21.38 -11.87 29.16
N ALA A 16 -22.28 -12.87 29.14
CA ALA A 16 -22.03 -14.15 28.46
C ALA A 16 -22.00 -13.99 26.93
N TRP A 17 -22.85 -13.13 26.37
CA TRP A 17 -22.88 -12.86 24.93
C TRP A 17 -21.67 -12.05 24.45
N ALA A 18 -21.19 -11.10 25.26
CA ALA A 18 -19.95 -10.36 24.97
C ALA A 18 -18.70 -11.28 25.01
N SER A 19 -18.69 -12.27 25.90
CA SER A 19 -17.60 -13.26 25.99
C SER A 19 -17.62 -14.29 24.85
N ALA A 20 -18.77 -14.49 24.20
CA ALA A 20 -18.92 -15.42 23.07
C ALA A 20 -18.50 -14.81 21.72
N GLN A 21 -18.21 -13.51 21.66
CA GLN A 21 -17.90 -12.82 20.41
C GLN A 21 -16.43 -12.81 20.00
N ASN A 22 -15.50 -13.40 20.75
CA ASN A 22 -14.11 -13.40 20.29
C ASN A 22 -13.27 -14.57 20.83
N THR A 23 -12.98 -15.52 19.96
CA THR A 23 -11.67 -16.19 19.89
C THR A 23 -11.42 -16.68 18.47
N ALA A 24 -11.42 -15.77 17.49
CA ALA A 24 -10.43 -15.98 16.43
C ALA A 24 -9.06 -15.93 17.14
N PRO A 25 -8.19 -16.95 17.00
CA PRO A 25 -6.86 -16.89 17.59
C PRO A 25 -6.19 -15.61 17.13
N GLY A 26 -5.83 -14.74 18.06
CA GLY A 26 -5.00 -13.59 17.73
C GLY A 26 -3.70 -14.07 17.08
N PRO A 27 -3.03 -13.23 16.26
CA PRO A 27 -1.77 -13.60 15.64
C PRO A 27 -0.81 -14.10 16.73
N ILE A 28 -0.23 -15.28 16.52
CA ILE A 28 0.72 -15.85 17.48
C ILE A 28 1.95 -14.94 17.55
N ALA A 29 2.71 -14.99 18.65
CA ALA A 29 3.86 -14.09 18.87
C ALA A 29 4.85 -14.06 17.69
N ALA A 30 4.99 -15.17 16.96
CA ALA A 30 5.79 -15.26 15.75
C ALA A 30 5.25 -14.37 14.60
N ASP A 31 3.93 -14.35 14.38
CA ASP A 31 3.29 -13.51 13.37
C ASP A 31 3.44 -12.02 13.72
N GLN A 32 3.28 -11.68 15.00
CA GLN A 32 3.45 -10.32 15.48
C GLN A 32 4.90 -9.83 15.31
N LEU A 33 5.88 -10.68 15.63
CA LEU A 33 7.28 -10.36 15.42
C LEU A 33 7.61 -10.17 13.93
N LYS A 34 7.07 -11.04 13.05
CA LYS A 34 7.23 -10.92 11.60
C LYS A 34 6.64 -9.60 11.08
N LEU A 35 5.43 -9.24 11.52
CA LEU A 35 4.80 -7.97 11.16
C LEU A 35 5.60 -6.77 11.68
N LEU A 36 6.10 -6.82 12.91
CA LEU A 36 6.92 -5.75 13.48
C LEU A 36 8.22 -5.55 12.69
N GLN A 37 8.90 -6.64 12.33
CA GLN A 37 10.13 -6.60 11.53
C GLN A 37 9.85 -6.02 10.14
N GLY A 38 8.84 -6.53 9.44
CA GLY A 38 8.45 -6.03 8.11
C GLY A 38 8.05 -4.56 8.14
N ASN A 39 7.25 -4.14 9.13
CA ASN A 39 6.85 -2.74 9.28
C ASN A 39 8.04 -1.83 9.58
N ARG A 40 8.99 -2.27 10.41
CA ARG A 40 10.19 -1.50 10.70
C ARG A 40 11.03 -1.29 9.44
N THR A 41 11.29 -2.35 8.67
CA THR A 41 12.05 -2.26 7.42
C THR A 41 11.35 -1.35 6.40
N LEU A 42 10.04 -1.49 6.23
CA LEU A 42 9.27 -0.62 5.36
C LEU A 42 9.36 0.84 5.80
N LEU A 43 9.19 1.13 7.10
CA LEU A 43 9.27 2.50 7.63
C LEU A 43 10.68 3.09 7.46
N GLU A 44 11.74 2.31 7.69
CA GLU A 44 13.12 2.76 7.47
C GLU A 44 13.35 3.18 6.01
N HIS A 45 12.87 2.38 5.05
CA HIS A 45 12.96 2.74 3.63
C HIS A 45 12.08 3.94 3.26
N LEU A 46 10.86 4.03 3.79
CA LEU A 46 9.96 5.15 3.54
C LEU A 46 10.54 6.46 4.09
N LEU A 47 11.16 6.43 5.27
CA LEU A 47 11.83 7.59 5.85
C LEU A 47 13.03 8.01 5.00
N ASP A 48 13.90 7.08 4.62
CA ASP A 48 15.04 7.36 3.74
C ASP A 48 14.59 7.98 2.41
N HIS A 49 13.58 7.39 1.76
CA HIS A 49 13.04 7.95 0.51
C HIS A 49 12.38 9.31 0.72
N SER A 50 11.64 9.54 1.81
CA SER A 50 11.03 10.84 2.10
C SER A 50 12.08 11.94 2.28
N LEU A 51 13.21 11.62 2.93
CA LEU A 51 14.34 12.53 3.06
C LEU A 51 14.94 12.82 1.69
N LYS A 52 15.15 11.80 0.86
CA LYS A 52 15.66 11.95 -0.51
C LYS A 52 14.74 12.82 -1.37
N VAL A 53 13.42 12.57 -1.36
CA VAL A 53 12.42 13.41 -2.04
C VAL A 53 12.51 14.86 -1.55
N SER A 54 12.65 15.09 -0.24
CA SER A 54 12.75 16.43 0.33
C SER A 54 14.04 17.17 -0.07
N SER A 55 15.12 16.42 -0.31
CA SER A 55 16.43 16.94 -0.69
C SER A 55 16.65 17.05 -2.20
N ALA A 56 15.77 16.48 -3.02
CA ALA A 56 15.89 16.46 -4.47
C ALA A 56 15.73 17.87 -5.05
N GLY A 57 16.73 18.29 -5.85
CA GLY A 57 16.82 19.64 -6.38
C GLY A 57 15.93 19.88 -7.60
N THR A 58 15.54 18.81 -8.30
CA THR A 58 14.72 18.90 -9.51
C THR A 58 13.44 18.06 -9.42
N ALA A 59 12.43 18.43 -10.24
CA ALA A 59 11.21 17.63 -10.37
C ALA A 59 11.52 16.20 -10.89
N LEU A 60 12.51 16.04 -11.77
CA LEU A 60 12.90 14.72 -12.27
C LEU A 60 13.48 13.84 -11.16
N GLU A 61 14.37 14.37 -10.33
CA GLU A 61 14.92 13.64 -9.17
C GLU A 61 13.83 13.26 -8.16
N ARG A 62 12.88 14.16 -7.89
CA ARG A 62 11.72 13.83 -7.04
C ARG A 62 10.89 12.68 -7.64
N ALA A 63 10.68 12.67 -8.95
CA ALA A 63 9.96 11.58 -9.62
C ALA A 63 10.70 10.25 -9.49
N GLU A 64 12.04 10.25 -9.64
CA GLU A 64 12.87 9.06 -9.46
C GLU A 64 12.73 8.48 -8.04
N GLU A 65 12.72 9.32 -7.00
CA GLU A 65 12.55 8.87 -5.61
C GLU A 65 11.11 8.45 -5.29
N CYS A 66 10.10 9.12 -5.85
CA CYS A 66 8.70 8.66 -5.76
C CYS A 66 8.52 7.28 -6.42
N ARG A 67 9.15 7.04 -7.57
CA ARG A 67 9.13 5.73 -8.23
C ARG A 67 9.77 4.66 -7.34
N ARG A 68 10.97 4.92 -6.81
CA ARG A 68 11.65 3.98 -5.89
C ARG A 68 10.80 3.66 -4.67
N THR A 69 10.10 4.66 -4.12
CA THR A 69 9.14 4.47 -3.02
C THR A 69 8.00 3.53 -3.41
N ALA A 70 7.38 3.75 -4.57
CA ALA A 70 6.32 2.87 -5.07
C ALA A 70 6.82 1.43 -5.28
N VAL A 71 8.05 1.25 -5.77
CA VAL A 71 8.69 -0.07 -5.95
C VAL A 71 8.93 -0.76 -4.62
N THR A 72 9.50 -0.07 -3.63
CA THR A 72 9.75 -0.66 -2.31
C THR A 72 8.45 -1.13 -1.63
N ILE A 73 7.38 -0.34 -1.70
CA ILE A 73 6.08 -0.77 -1.20
C ILE A 73 5.56 -1.96 -2.03
N GLY A 74 5.80 -1.94 -3.35
CA GLY A 74 5.46 -3.03 -4.26
C GLY A 74 6.18 -4.36 -3.98
N ASP A 75 7.43 -4.31 -3.51
CA ASP A 75 8.20 -5.50 -3.12
C ASP A 75 7.68 -6.09 -1.79
N GLU A 76 7.27 -5.23 -0.85
CA GLU A 76 6.57 -5.67 0.36
C GLU A 76 5.19 -6.25 0.04
N LEU A 77 4.48 -5.65 -0.93
CA LEU A 77 3.20 -6.17 -1.42
C LEU A 77 3.38 -7.57 -2.03
N LYS A 78 4.40 -7.75 -2.85
CA LYS A 78 4.77 -9.06 -3.41
C LYS A 78 4.99 -10.07 -2.29
N SER A 79 5.81 -9.71 -1.31
CA SER A 79 6.12 -10.58 -0.17
C SER A 79 4.86 -10.95 0.64
N ALA A 80 3.92 -10.01 0.82
CA ALA A 80 2.66 -10.25 1.50
C ALA A 80 1.68 -11.12 0.66
N ALA A 81 1.69 -10.99 -0.66
CA ALA A 81 0.85 -11.75 -1.57
C ALA A 81 1.36 -13.19 -1.78
N GLU A 82 2.68 -13.40 -1.75
CA GLU A 82 3.34 -14.70 -1.91
C GLU A 82 3.50 -15.47 -0.58
N ASP A 83 3.10 -14.89 0.55
CA ASP A 83 3.12 -15.57 1.85
C ASP A 83 2.26 -16.86 1.80
N PRO A 84 2.67 -17.97 2.44
CA PRO A 84 1.89 -19.21 2.47
C PRO A 84 0.48 -19.07 3.05
N SER A 85 0.26 -18.08 3.92
CA SER A 85 -1.04 -17.71 4.48
C SER A 85 -1.27 -16.20 4.30
N PRO A 86 -1.55 -15.76 3.06
CA PRO A 86 -1.52 -14.35 2.71
C PRO A 86 -2.66 -13.59 3.42
N ASN A 87 -2.30 -12.49 4.07
CA ASN A 87 -3.25 -11.63 4.78
C ASN A 87 -3.87 -10.61 3.80
N ALA A 88 -5.16 -10.75 3.52
CA ALA A 88 -5.87 -9.89 2.58
C ALA A 88 -5.92 -8.41 3.02
N ASP A 89 -5.96 -8.12 4.31
CA ASP A 89 -5.91 -6.74 4.80
C ASP A 89 -4.54 -6.10 4.53
N ARG A 90 -3.46 -6.86 4.73
CA ARG A 90 -2.10 -6.37 4.45
C ARG A 90 -1.86 -6.14 2.96
N VAL A 91 -2.33 -7.05 2.12
CA VAL A 91 -2.27 -6.90 0.66
C VAL A 91 -3.04 -5.66 0.21
N ALA A 92 -4.24 -5.44 0.75
CA ALA A 92 -5.04 -4.25 0.44
C ALA A 92 -4.37 -2.95 0.91
N GLU A 93 -3.84 -2.93 2.14
CA GLU A 93 -3.12 -1.79 2.72
C GLU A 93 -1.91 -1.39 1.85
N LEU A 94 -1.03 -2.34 1.52
CA LEU A 94 0.15 -2.06 0.71
C LEU A 94 -0.23 -1.63 -0.71
N SER A 95 -1.28 -2.21 -1.30
CA SER A 95 -1.79 -1.79 -2.60
C SER A 95 -2.30 -0.34 -2.58
N GLU A 96 -3.00 0.07 -1.52
CA GLU A 96 -3.46 1.45 -1.32
C GLU A 96 -2.28 2.42 -1.15
N HIS A 97 -1.24 2.02 -0.43
CA HIS A 97 -0.02 2.83 -0.27
C HIS A 97 0.68 3.06 -1.62
N VAL A 98 0.81 2.03 -2.46
CA VAL A 98 1.34 2.21 -3.84
C VAL A 98 0.45 3.18 -4.62
N ALA A 99 -0.87 2.98 -4.61
CA ALA A 99 -1.80 3.86 -5.33
C ALA A 99 -1.68 5.33 -4.89
N THR A 100 -1.52 5.55 -3.59
CA THR A 100 -1.33 6.88 -2.99
C THR A 100 -0.01 7.52 -3.45
N VAL A 101 1.10 6.78 -3.41
CA VAL A 101 2.40 7.31 -3.88
C VAL A 101 2.35 7.64 -5.38
N VAL A 102 1.69 6.81 -6.19
CA VAL A 102 1.54 7.06 -7.62
C VAL A 102 0.69 8.31 -7.87
N ARG A 103 -0.51 8.38 -7.26
CA ARG A 103 -1.46 9.48 -7.45
C ARG A 103 -0.93 10.81 -6.92
N ASP A 104 -0.45 10.83 -5.68
CA ASP A 104 -0.19 12.08 -4.96
C ASP A 104 1.27 12.53 -5.04
N GLY A 105 2.19 11.60 -5.31
CA GLY A 105 3.62 11.89 -5.44
C GLY A 105 4.09 11.88 -6.89
N LEU A 106 4.02 10.72 -7.52
CA LEU A 106 4.69 10.46 -8.78
C LEU A 106 4.04 11.19 -9.97
N THR A 107 2.72 11.07 -10.15
CA THR A 107 1.97 11.70 -11.24
C THR A 107 2.15 13.22 -11.29
N PRO A 108 1.90 13.99 -10.20
CA PRO A 108 2.07 15.44 -10.23
C PRO A 108 3.52 15.85 -10.45
N THR A 109 4.49 15.09 -9.93
CA THR A 109 5.91 15.38 -10.08
C THR A 109 6.40 15.13 -11.51
N LEU A 110 5.97 14.05 -12.16
CA LEU A 110 6.26 13.81 -13.58
C LEU A 110 5.61 14.87 -14.48
N SER A 111 4.39 15.30 -14.14
CA SER A 111 3.70 16.40 -14.83
C SER A 111 4.47 17.71 -14.69
N GLU A 112 4.99 18.02 -13.50
CA GLU A 112 5.87 19.17 -13.27
C GLU A 112 7.16 19.09 -14.09
N ALA A 113 7.85 17.95 -14.05
CA ALA A 113 9.09 17.74 -14.80
C ALA A 113 8.86 17.93 -16.31
N ARG A 114 7.75 17.42 -16.85
CA ARG A 114 7.37 17.60 -18.26
C ARG A 114 7.13 19.06 -18.64
N ARG A 115 6.66 19.90 -17.72
CA ARG A 115 6.48 21.34 -17.96
C ARG A 115 7.79 22.13 -17.90
N GLN A 116 8.72 21.71 -17.05
CA GLN A 116 9.97 22.44 -16.80
C GLN A 116 11.09 22.06 -17.77
N ILE A 117 11.14 20.82 -18.24
CA ILE A 117 12.22 20.30 -19.06
C ILE A 117 11.93 20.57 -20.54
N HIS A 118 12.85 21.26 -21.22
CA HIS A 118 12.71 21.57 -22.64
C HIS A 118 12.87 20.32 -23.52
N PRO A 119 12.00 20.10 -24.53
CA PRO A 119 12.18 19.03 -25.51
C PRO A 119 13.56 19.09 -26.19
N GLY A 120 14.20 17.93 -26.35
CA GLY A 120 15.53 17.83 -26.99
C GLY A 120 16.71 18.19 -26.09
N SER A 121 16.49 18.52 -24.81
CA SER A 121 17.56 18.58 -23.81
C SER A 121 17.96 17.17 -23.32
N PRO A 122 19.18 16.98 -22.80
CA PRO A 122 19.59 15.71 -22.18
C PRO A 122 18.65 15.26 -21.04
N ASP A 123 18.09 16.21 -20.28
CA ASP A 123 17.13 15.89 -19.21
C ASP A 123 15.77 15.43 -19.76
N PHE A 124 15.42 15.81 -21.00
CA PHE A 124 14.21 15.30 -21.65
C PHE A 124 14.34 13.80 -21.96
N GLU A 125 15.51 13.35 -22.45
CA GLU A 125 15.78 11.92 -22.66
C GLU A 125 15.72 11.14 -21.34
N ARG A 126 16.25 11.73 -20.26
CA ARG A 126 16.14 11.15 -18.92
C ARG A 126 14.70 11.05 -18.45
N LEU A 127 13.89 12.10 -18.66
CA LEU A 127 12.46 12.09 -18.34
C LEU A 127 11.71 10.99 -19.10
N GLU A 128 11.97 10.83 -20.41
CA GLU A 128 11.35 9.75 -21.20
C GLU A 128 11.76 8.36 -20.71
N LYS A 129 13.03 8.19 -20.33
CA LYS A 129 13.51 6.94 -19.72
C LYS A 129 12.81 6.67 -18.39
N GLU A 130 12.69 7.69 -17.55
CA GLU A 130 12.02 7.58 -16.25
C GLU A 130 10.54 7.20 -16.43
N GLN A 131 9.82 7.82 -17.36
CA GLN A 131 8.44 7.44 -17.69
C GLN A 131 8.31 5.97 -18.14
N LYS A 132 9.25 5.48 -18.94
CA LYS A 132 9.27 4.06 -19.36
C LYS A 132 9.52 3.13 -18.16
N LEU A 133 10.45 3.49 -17.28
CA LEU A 133 10.74 2.73 -16.06
C LEU A 133 9.53 2.66 -15.15
N VAL A 134 8.92 3.81 -14.83
CA VAL A 134 7.69 3.90 -14.03
C VAL A 134 6.61 2.98 -14.58
N LYS A 135 6.31 3.06 -15.88
CA LYS A 135 5.29 2.20 -16.50
C LYS A 135 5.62 0.73 -16.35
N SER A 136 6.87 0.35 -16.60
CA SER A 136 7.31 -1.05 -16.53
C SER A 136 7.28 -1.62 -15.10
N GLU A 137 7.64 -0.81 -14.10
CA GLU A 137 7.69 -1.23 -12.71
C GLU A 137 6.31 -1.27 -12.09
N LEU A 138 5.46 -0.26 -12.33
CA LEU A 138 4.09 -0.26 -11.84
C LEU A 138 3.25 -1.40 -12.46
N ALA A 139 3.51 -1.75 -13.73
CA ALA A 139 2.89 -2.94 -14.33
C ALA A 139 3.27 -4.22 -13.59
N LYS A 140 4.53 -4.36 -13.13
CA LYS A 140 4.93 -5.51 -12.29
C LYS A 140 4.25 -5.47 -10.93
N VAL A 141 4.19 -4.32 -10.28
CA VAL A 141 3.52 -4.18 -8.97
C VAL A 141 2.04 -4.53 -9.05
N GLN A 142 1.35 -4.13 -10.13
CA GLN A 142 -0.04 -4.52 -10.37
C GLN A 142 -0.23 -6.04 -10.49
N GLN A 143 0.74 -6.76 -11.05
CA GLN A 143 0.70 -8.23 -11.15
C GLN A 143 0.81 -8.92 -9.79
N TRP A 144 1.36 -8.26 -8.77
CA TRP A 144 1.47 -8.80 -7.42
C TRP A 144 0.18 -8.71 -6.61
N ILE A 145 -0.80 -7.93 -7.06
CA ILE A 145 -2.11 -7.91 -6.42
C ILE A 145 -2.88 -9.15 -6.89
N PRO A 146 -3.24 -10.10 -6.00
CA PRO A 146 -3.91 -11.32 -6.39
C PRO A 146 -5.21 -11.03 -7.16
N SER A 147 -5.36 -11.63 -8.34
CA SER A 147 -6.57 -11.55 -9.15
C SER A 147 -7.54 -12.71 -8.93
N GLU A 148 -7.06 -13.79 -8.32
CA GLU A 148 -7.79 -15.03 -8.08
C GLU A 148 -7.59 -15.51 -6.63
N GLY A 149 -8.42 -16.48 -6.20
CA GLY A 149 -8.35 -17.04 -4.85
C GLY A 149 -9.03 -16.18 -3.76
N LYS A 150 -8.92 -16.63 -2.50
CA LYS A 150 -9.62 -16.02 -1.35
C LYS A 150 -9.21 -14.58 -1.09
N VAL A 151 -7.92 -14.26 -1.22
CA VAL A 151 -7.41 -12.89 -1.05
C VAL A 151 -8.01 -11.95 -2.10
N ALA A 152 -8.04 -12.35 -3.37
CA ALA A 152 -8.63 -11.55 -4.45
C ALA A 152 -10.13 -11.32 -4.30
N GLN A 153 -10.83 -12.20 -3.58
CA GLN A 153 -12.26 -12.04 -3.31
C GLN A 153 -12.56 -10.98 -2.25
N SER A 154 -11.57 -10.59 -1.43
CA SER A 154 -11.70 -9.52 -0.44
C SER A 154 -12.17 -8.21 -1.10
N PRO A 155 -13.24 -7.57 -0.62
CA PRO A 155 -13.69 -6.28 -1.12
C PRO A 155 -12.59 -5.21 -1.08
N LYS A 156 -11.76 -5.21 -0.03
CA LYS A 156 -10.66 -4.25 0.14
C LYS A 156 -9.56 -4.45 -0.91
N VAL A 157 -9.22 -5.69 -1.23
CA VAL A 157 -8.21 -6.00 -2.26
C VAL A 157 -8.74 -5.60 -3.64
N LYS A 158 -10.03 -5.84 -3.93
CA LYS A 158 -10.65 -5.40 -5.19
C LYS A 158 -10.63 -3.89 -5.34
N ASP A 159 -11.01 -3.16 -4.29
CA ASP A 159 -10.99 -1.70 -4.26
C ASP A 159 -9.57 -1.16 -4.45
N ALA A 160 -8.61 -1.64 -3.68
CA ALA A 160 -7.21 -1.20 -3.77
C ALA A 160 -6.60 -1.49 -5.15
N ARG A 161 -6.92 -2.64 -5.77
CA ARG A 161 -6.54 -2.96 -7.15
C ARG A 161 -7.13 -1.96 -8.15
N GLY A 162 -8.41 -1.61 -7.99
CA GLY A 162 -9.09 -0.62 -8.82
C GLY A 162 -8.45 0.76 -8.72
N LYS A 163 -8.13 1.19 -7.49
CA LYS A 163 -7.43 2.47 -7.24
C LYS A 163 -6.03 2.51 -7.84
N LEU A 164 -5.24 1.44 -7.70
CA LEU A 164 -3.92 1.38 -8.32
C LEU A 164 -4.03 1.38 -9.85
N ALA A 165 -5.01 0.67 -10.43
CA ALA A 165 -5.26 0.71 -11.87
C ALA A 165 -5.59 2.13 -12.35
N ALA A 166 -6.48 2.84 -11.64
CA ALA A 166 -6.83 4.22 -11.97
C ALA A 166 -5.63 5.18 -11.85
N ALA A 167 -4.82 5.05 -10.79
CA ALA A 167 -3.63 5.88 -10.60
C ALA A 167 -2.59 5.66 -11.71
N VAL A 168 -2.40 4.42 -12.15
CA VAL A 168 -1.49 4.09 -13.27
C VAL A 168 -2.03 4.60 -14.60
N GLU A 169 -3.35 4.55 -14.82
CA GLU A 169 -3.97 5.11 -16.03
C GLU A 169 -3.81 6.63 -16.09
N GLU A 170 -3.96 7.32 -14.95
CA GLU A 170 -3.75 8.77 -14.87
C GLU A 170 -2.32 9.17 -15.22
N LEU A 171 -1.33 8.40 -14.75
CA LEU A 171 0.08 8.60 -15.06
C LEU A 171 0.41 8.46 -16.56
N GLN A 172 -0.43 7.75 -17.32
CA GLN A 172 -0.24 7.53 -18.76
C GLN A 172 -0.78 8.66 -19.64
N LYS A 173 -1.53 9.62 -19.08
CA LYS A 173 -2.12 10.77 -19.78
C LYS A 173 -1.10 11.91 -19.91
#